data_AF-A0A1A7RD87-F1
#
_entry.id   AF-A0A1A7RD87-F1
#
_cell.length_a   1.000
_cell.length_b   1.000
_cell.length_c   1.000
_cell.angle_alpha   90.00
_cell.angle_beta   90.00
_cell.angle_gamma   90.00
#
_symmetry.space_group_name_H-M   'P 1'
#
loop_
_entity.id
_entity.type
_entity.pdbx_description
1 polymer ?
#
loop_
_entity_poly.entity_id
_entity_poly.type
_entity_poly.pdbx_seq_one_letter_code
_entity_poly.pdbx_strand_id
1 'polypeptide(L)'
;MKKTLLSLATFAAIGFAGSAQAAAVDICVFDLLGKSGESYQMAQEWALAAKGWGAEINLIPRQDEAVADNDFKAGKCDGVFMTAMRARQYNKFAGSIDALGGAPSNAIAQRAITFALDKRNAAKMVSNLGGKKYEVAGIAPLGSAFIFVRDKKIDSIEKAAGKKFAVLGYDDAQKIMVQRVGAQAVISDVSNFVAKFNNGQVDMVGAPAYAYKPLEIYKGLGTNGAMFNFPVLQVTADFIIRPDQFPAGFGQKSRDWFVKHLPKSIAMINRLEGGIPAKYKMNLSAENKTKYQKLLREGRMDMTKRGIYDASMMSVLKKARCSVDKANFECSLGGE
;
A
#
# COMPACT_ATOMS: atom_id res chain seq x y z
N MET A 1 52.98 36.19 -60.65
CA MET A 1 53.13 34.85 -60.05
C MET A 1 53.85 34.98 -58.70
N LYS A 2 53.11 35.05 -57.57
CA LYS A 2 53.64 34.76 -56.22
C LYS A 2 52.51 34.07 -55.46
N LYS A 3 52.80 32.85 -55.01
CA LYS A 3 51.86 31.88 -54.44
C LYS A 3 51.50 32.28 -53.00
N THR A 4 50.21 32.46 -52.74
CA THR A 4 49.63 32.60 -51.41
C THR A 4 49.36 31.20 -50.87
N LEU A 5 50.07 30.78 -49.83
CA LEU A 5 49.78 29.56 -49.07
C LEU A 5 48.92 29.96 -47.87
N LEU A 6 47.61 29.73 -47.96
CA LEU A 6 46.70 29.72 -46.81
C LEU A 6 46.85 28.38 -46.08
N SER A 7 47.40 28.40 -44.88
CA SER A 7 47.33 27.26 -43.95
C SER A 7 46.00 27.31 -43.19
N LEU A 8 45.08 26.40 -43.50
CA LEU A 8 43.89 26.15 -42.67
C LEU A 8 44.33 25.43 -41.40
N ALA A 9 44.20 26.09 -40.24
CA ALA A 9 44.29 25.45 -38.94
C ALA A 9 42.91 24.90 -38.56
N THR A 10 42.76 23.57 -38.61
CA THR A 10 41.55 22.86 -38.18
C THR A 10 41.50 22.85 -36.64
N PHE A 11 40.73 23.77 -36.05
CA PHE A 11 40.39 23.70 -34.62
C PHE A 11 39.42 22.54 -34.40
N ALA A 12 39.92 21.40 -33.92
CA ALA A 12 39.11 20.34 -33.38
C ALA A 12 38.52 20.80 -32.03
N ALA A 13 37.27 21.26 -32.04
CA ALA A 13 36.51 21.49 -30.82
C ALA A 13 36.21 20.13 -30.17
N ILE A 14 37.04 19.74 -29.21
CA ILE A 14 36.70 18.66 -28.27
C ILE A 14 35.55 19.20 -27.42
N GLY A 15 34.32 18.90 -27.84
CA GLY A 15 33.15 19.12 -27.03
C GLY A 15 33.27 18.28 -25.76
N PHE A 16 33.58 18.94 -24.64
CA PHE A 16 33.30 18.37 -23.33
C PHE A 16 31.78 18.18 -23.25
N ALA A 17 31.31 16.98 -23.56
CA ALA A 17 30.02 16.51 -23.11
C ALA A 17 30.11 16.43 -21.59
N GLY A 18 29.85 17.55 -20.91
CA GLY A 18 29.58 17.53 -19.49
C GLY A 18 28.46 16.52 -19.29
N SER A 19 28.75 15.43 -18.59
CA SER A 19 27.71 14.56 -18.07
C SER A 19 26.86 15.45 -17.17
N ALA A 20 25.74 15.96 -17.71
CA ALA A 20 24.73 16.62 -16.92
C ALA A 20 24.32 15.60 -15.86
N GLN A 21 24.83 15.79 -14.65
CA GLN A 21 24.46 14.96 -13.53
C GLN A 21 22.97 15.16 -13.36
N ALA A 22 22.19 14.11 -13.63
CA ALA A 22 20.74 14.18 -13.55
C ALA A 22 20.39 14.76 -12.18
N ALA A 23 19.54 15.80 -12.16
CA ALA A 23 19.10 16.40 -10.91
C ALA A 23 18.54 15.29 -10.00
N ALA A 24 18.86 15.37 -8.70
CA ALA A 24 18.30 14.44 -7.74
C ALA A 24 16.77 14.54 -7.78
N VAL A 25 16.09 13.38 -7.82
CA VAL A 25 14.63 13.32 -7.77
C VAL A 25 14.14 13.28 -6.34
N ASP A 26 13.13 14.08 -6.04
CA ASP A 26 12.59 14.21 -4.70
C ASP A 26 11.48 13.18 -4.46
N ILE A 27 11.61 12.37 -3.41
CA ILE A 27 10.64 11.33 -3.07
C ILE A 27 10.04 11.59 -1.70
N CYS A 28 8.73 11.85 -1.68
CA CYS A 28 7.96 11.96 -0.44
C CYS A 28 7.72 10.55 0.13
N VAL A 29 8.16 10.29 1.36
CA VAL A 29 7.98 8.97 2.00
C VAL A 29 7.06 9.11 3.19
N PHE A 30 5.84 8.59 3.08
CA PHE A 30 4.96 8.45 4.23
C PHE A 30 5.43 7.33 5.16
N ASP A 31 5.63 7.67 6.44
CA ASP A 31 5.87 6.70 7.52
C ASP A 31 5.35 7.29 8.84
N LEU A 32 4.65 6.49 9.65
CA LEU A 32 4.07 6.91 10.94
C LEU A 32 5.12 7.51 11.90
N LEU A 33 6.35 7.00 11.86
CA LEU A 33 7.48 7.44 12.69
C LEU A 33 8.46 8.34 11.91
N GLY A 34 8.08 8.79 10.71
CA GLY A 34 8.92 9.62 9.86
C GLY A 34 10.25 8.93 9.55
N LYS A 35 11.38 9.62 9.76
CA LYS A 35 12.72 9.07 9.48
C LYS A 35 13.05 7.79 10.28
N SER A 36 12.40 7.59 11.42
CA SER A 36 12.69 6.47 12.32
C SER A 36 11.91 5.20 12.00
N GLY A 37 10.97 5.24 11.07
CA GLY A 37 10.14 4.07 10.79
C GLY A 37 10.66 3.15 9.69
N GLU A 38 10.12 1.94 9.68
CA GLU A 38 10.57 0.84 8.82
C GLU A 38 10.33 1.12 7.33
N SER A 39 9.28 1.87 6.97
CA SER A 39 9.01 2.23 5.58
C SER A 39 10.02 3.25 5.08
N TYR A 40 10.44 4.19 5.92
CA TYR A 40 11.53 5.12 5.59
C TYR A 40 12.88 4.41 5.45
N GLN A 41 13.19 3.47 6.34
CA GLN A 41 14.42 2.67 6.26
C GLN A 41 14.46 1.81 4.98
N MET A 42 13.34 1.17 4.62
CA MET A 42 13.21 0.47 3.34
C MET A 42 13.41 1.41 2.15
N ALA A 43 12.85 2.62 2.20
CA ALA A 43 13.05 3.62 1.15
C ALA A 43 14.52 4.04 1.03
N GLN A 44 15.29 4.10 2.13
CA GLN A 44 16.74 4.34 2.09
C GLN A 44 17.48 3.20 1.38
N GLU A 45 17.17 1.95 1.69
CA GLU A 45 17.76 0.79 1.00
C GLU A 45 17.42 0.78 -0.50
N TRP A 46 16.16 1.11 -0.84
CA TRP A 46 15.71 1.25 -2.22
C TRP A 46 16.45 2.39 -2.95
N ALA A 47 16.61 3.56 -2.31
CA ALA A 47 17.31 4.71 -2.87
C ALA A 47 18.79 4.41 -3.17
N LEU A 48 19.44 3.59 -2.34
CA LEU A 48 20.81 3.12 -2.62
C LEU A 48 20.86 2.23 -3.87
N ALA A 49 19.88 1.35 -4.07
CA ALA A 49 19.80 0.53 -5.27
C ALA A 49 19.46 1.35 -6.53
N ALA A 50 18.63 2.38 -6.39
CA ALA A 50 18.23 3.27 -7.48
C ALA A 50 19.40 3.99 -8.15
N LYS A 51 20.49 4.26 -7.41
CA LYS A 51 21.74 4.79 -7.98
C LYS A 51 22.30 3.90 -9.08
N GLY A 52 22.25 2.57 -8.90
CA GLY A 52 22.67 1.59 -9.90
C GLY A 52 21.78 1.55 -11.15
N TRP A 53 20.62 2.21 -11.11
CA TRP A 53 19.70 2.35 -12.24
C TRP A 53 19.75 3.74 -12.88
N GLY A 54 20.66 4.61 -12.42
CA GLY A 54 20.88 5.95 -12.95
C GLY A 54 19.99 7.04 -12.34
N ALA A 55 19.36 6.79 -11.19
CA ALA A 55 18.58 7.81 -10.47
C ALA A 55 19.27 8.19 -9.16
N GLU A 56 19.54 9.49 -8.99
CA GLU A 56 19.97 10.06 -7.72
C GLU A 56 18.74 10.48 -6.92
N ILE A 57 18.58 9.95 -5.70
CA ILE A 57 17.34 10.06 -4.93
C ILE A 57 17.55 10.93 -3.70
N ASN A 58 16.67 11.90 -3.48
CA ASN A 58 16.50 12.58 -2.20
C ASN A 58 15.21 12.12 -1.53
N LEU A 59 15.30 11.65 -0.28
CA LEU A 59 14.14 11.16 0.47
C LEU A 59 13.63 12.23 1.45
N ILE A 60 12.34 12.54 1.36
CA ILE A 60 11.68 13.55 2.17
C ILE A 60 10.66 12.84 3.07
N PRO A 61 10.90 12.76 4.39
CA PRO A 61 9.98 12.10 5.31
C PRO A 61 8.69 12.91 5.48
N ARG A 62 7.56 12.20 5.54
CA ARG A 62 6.24 12.73 5.87
C ARG A 62 5.55 11.82 6.87
N GLN A 63 5.16 12.37 8.03
CA GLN A 63 4.39 11.63 9.02
C GLN A 63 2.88 11.69 8.78
N ASP A 64 2.44 12.65 7.97
CA ASP A 64 1.06 12.77 7.53
C ASP A 64 0.98 12.33 6.06
N GLU A 65 0.20 11.28 5.81
CA GLU A 65 0.02 10.72 4.48
C GLU A 65 -0.65 11.72 3.52
N ALA A 66 -1.59 12.53 4.01
CA ALA A 66 -2.24 13.54 3.20
C ALA A 66 -1.26 14.63 2.79
N VAL A 67 -0.29 14.98 3.64
CA VAL A 67 0.79 15.91 3.27
C VAL A 67 1.68 15.30 2.19
N ALA A 68 2.04 14.01 2.29
CA ALA A 68 2.80 13.32 1.24
C ALA A 68 2.07 13.33 -0.11
N ASP A 69 0.77 13.03 -0.11
CA ASP A 69 -0.09 13.06 -1.30
C ASP A 69 -0.18 14.48 -1.89
N ASN A 70 -0.40 15.49 -1.05
CA ASN A 70 -0.52 16.89 -1.48
C ASN A 70 0.79 17.44 -2.06
N ASP A 71 1.93 17.13 -1.44
CA ASP A 71 3.24 17.55 -1.95
C ASP A 71 3.55 16.89 -3.30
N PHE A 72 3.19 15.61 -3.47
CA PHE A 72 3.28 14.93 -4.76
C PHE A 72 2.37 15.60 -5.81
N LYS A 73 1.10 15.88 -5.50
CA LYS A 73 0.16 16.57 -6.39
C LYS A 73 0.68 17.95 -6.84
N ALA A 74 1.27 18.68 -5.90
CA ALA A 74 1.85 20.01 -6.11
C ALA A 74 3.18 19.98 -6.89
N GLY A 75 3.75 18.81 -7.17
CA GLY A 75 5.03 18.68 -7.87
C GLY A 75 6.25 19.03 -7.02
N LYS A 76 6.11 19.03 -5.68
CA LYS A 76 7.25 19.15 -4.76
C LYS A 76 8.01 17.83 -4.58
N CYS A 77 7.41 16.73 -5.02
CA CYS A 77 8.00 15.41 -5.05
C CYS A 77 7.73 14.79 -6.44
N ASP A 78 8.74 14.15 -7.00
CA ASP A 78 8.72 13.42 -8.26
C ASP A 78 8.23 11.97 -8.08
N GLY A 79 8.25 11.49 -6.84
CA GLY A 79 7.63 10.23 -6.43
C GLY A 79 7.11 10.27 -5.01
N VAL A 80 6.28 9.29 -4.65
CA VAL A 80 5.67 9.21 -3.34
C VAL A 80 5.38 7.78 -2.92
N PHE A 81 5.71 7.46 -1.67
CA PHE A 81 5.24 6.27 -0.97
C PHE A 81 4.02 6.65 -0.13
N MET A 82 2.90 5.97 -0.35
CA MET A 82 1.67 6.11 0.44
C MET A 82 0.89 4.80 0.44
N THR A 83 -0.15 4.66 1.27
CA THR A 83 -0.99 3.45 1.26
C THR A 83 -1.64 3.24 -0.11
N ALA A 84 -1.74 1.98 -0.55
CA ALA A 84 -2.37 1.64 -1.82
C ALA A 84 -3.84 2.11 -1.89
N MET A 85 -4.53 2.14 -0.75
CA MET A 85 -5.87 2.73 -0.64
C MET A 85 -5.91 4.20 -1.09
N ARG A 86 -4.95 5.03 -0.66
CA ARG A 86 -4.85 6.43 -1.11
C ARG A 86 -4.27 6.53 -2.53
N ALA A 87 -3.34 5.65 -2.88
CA ALA A 87 -2.69 5.63 -4.19
C ALA A 87 -3.64 5.18 -5.33
N ARG A 88 -4.77 4.55 -5.02
CA ARG A 88 -5.78 4.09 -5.99
C ARG A 88 -6.25 5.18 -6.94
N GLN A 89 -6.26 6.43 -6.50
CA GLN A 89 -6.58 7.58 -7.36
C GLN A 89 -5.58 7.74 -8.52
N TYR A 90 -4.30 7.36 -8.33
CA TYR A 90 -3.27 7.40 -9.36
C TYR A 90 -3.30 6.14 -10.22
N ASN A 91 -3.39 4.97 -9.61
CA ASN A 91 -3.44 3.71 -10.34
C ASN A 91 -4.47 2.76 -9.72
N LYS A 92 -5.56 2.52 -10.45
CA LYS A 92 -6.65 1.68 -9.96
C LYS A 92 -6.25 0.22 -9.81
N PHE A 93 -5.40 -0.32 -10.70
CA PHE A 93 -4.95 -1.70 -10.66
C PHE A 93 -4.13 -1.97 -9.38
N ALA A 94 -3.03 -1.24 -9.17
CA ALA A 94 -2.19 -1.38 -7.98
C ALA A 94 -2.95 -1.01 -6.70
N GLY A 95 -3.66 0.12 -6.69
CA GLY A 95 -4.41 0.57 -5.51
C GLY A 95 -5.61 -0.30 -5.11
N SER A 96 -5.97 -1.29 -5.94
CA SER A 96 -6.96 -2.32 -5.60
C SER A 96 -6.36 -3.54 -4.90
N ILE A 97 -5.04 -3.60 -4.68
CA ILE A 97 -4.38 -4.75 -4.05
C ILE A 97 -4.81 -4.94 -2.58
N ASP A 98 -5.18 -3.85 -1.91
CA ASP A 98 -5.68 -3.82 -0.52
C ASP A 98 -7.19 -4.18 -0.43
N ALA A 99 -7.75 -4.83 -1.45
CA ALA A 99 -9.17 -5.17 -1.43
C ALA A 99 -9.54 -6.05 -0.23
N LEU A 100 -10.68 -5.73 0.39
CA LEU A 100 -11.21 -6.41 1.57
C LEU A 100 -11.34 -7.93 1.38
N GLY A 101 -10.65 -8.71 2.20
CA GLY A 101 -10.52 -10.17 2.12
C GLY A 101 -9.75 -10.68 0.90
N GLY A 102 -9.10 -9.80 0.14
CA GLY A 102 -8.36 -10.13 -1.07
C GLY A 102 -7.10 -10.93 -0.78
N ALA A 103 -6.39 -10.60 0.30
CA ALA A 103 -5.18 -11.30 0.75
C ALA A 103 -5.20 -11.54 2.27
N PRO A 104 -6.00 -12.50 2.78
CA PRO A 104 -6.20 -12.70 4.23
C PRO A 104 -5.03 -13.43 4.93
N SER A 105 -3.81 -13.39 4.38
CA SER A 105 -2.60 -13.87 5.04
C SER A 105 -1.34 -13.30 4.39
N ASN A 106 -0.24 -13.25 5.14
CA ASN A 106 1.05 -12.78 4.62
C ASN A 106 1.58 -13.65 3.46
N ALA A 107 1.31 -14.95 3.44
CA ALA A 107 1.67 -15.83 2.33
C ALA A 107 0.89 -15.48 1.04
N ILE A 108 -0.41 -15.19 1.17
CA ILE A 108 -1.24 -14.76 0.05
C ILE A 108 -0.81 -13.38 -0.43
N ALA A 109 -0.56 -12.45 0.48
CA ALA A 109 -0.04 -11.11 0.16
C ALA A 109 1.28 -11.19 -0.62
N GLN A 110 2.21 -12.06 -0.18
CA GLN A 110 3.47 -12.26 -0.88
C GLN A 110 3.26 -12.72 -2.33
N ARG A 111 2.34 -13.67 -2.56
CA ARG A 111 1.99 -14.13 -3.91
C ARG A 111 1.31 -13.03 -4.72
N ALA A 112 0.35 -12.31 -4.14
CA ALA A 112 -0.38 -11.23 -4.79
C ALA A 112 0.56 -10.11 -5.26
N ILE A 113 1.46 -9.64 -4.38
CA ILE A 113 2.44 -8.59 -4.71
C ILE A 113 3.39 -9.09 -5.81
N THR A 114 3.89 -10.33 -5.71
CA THR A 114 4.76 -10.92 -6.75
C THR A 114 4.05 -10.99 -8.10
N PHE A 115 2.78 -11.41 -8.13
CA PHE A 115 2.00 -11.51 -9.36
C PHE A 115 1.63 -10.14 -9.93
N ALA A 116 1.30 -9.17 -9.08
CA ALA A 116 1.01 -7.81 -9.48
C ALA A 116 2.24 -7.16 -10.14
N LEU A 117 3.41 -7.26 -9.50
CA LEU A 117 4.65 -6.61 -9.94
C LEU A 117 5.34 -7.31 -11.13
N ASP A 118 4.83 -8.45 -11.59
CA ASP A 118 5.35 -9.16 -12.76
C ASP A 118 5.33 -8.27 -14.03
N LYS A 119 6.38 -8.36 -14.85
CA LYS A 119 6.54 -7.58 -16.09
C LYS A 119 5.35 -7.66 -17.04
N ARG A 120 4.56 -8.75 -17.01
CA ARG A 120 3.34 -8.91 -17.81
C ARG A 120 2.24 -7.90 -17.45
N ASN A 121 2.29 -7.34 -16.24
CA ASN A 121 1.38 -6.31 -15.77
C ASN A 121 1.97 -4.89 -15.88
N ALA A 122 3.16 -4.70 -16.46
CA ALA A 122 3.81 -3.39 -16.55
C ALA A 122 2.92 -2.30 -17.19
N ALA A 123 2.16 -2.66 -18.22
CA ALA A 123 1.21 -1.73 -18.85
C ALA A 123 0.09 -1.26 -17.89
N LYS A 124 -0.34 -2.13 -16.96
CA LYS A 124 -1.36 -1.79 -15.95
C LYS A 124 -0.81 -0.93 -14.81
N MET A 125 0.51 -0.86 -14.66
CA MET A 125 1.18 0.00 -13.67
C MET A 125 1.25 1.45 -14.11
N VAL A 126 0.94 1.75 -15.37
CA VAL A 126 0.97 3.09 -15.94
C VAL A 126 -0.45 3.60 -16.12
N SER A 127 -0.68 4.86 -15.75
CA SER A 127 -1.97 5.53 -15.87
C SER A 127 -1.78 6.99 -16.28
N ASN A 128 -2.86 7.59 -16.78
CA ASN A 128 -2.94 9.02 -17.08
C ASN A 128 -4.10 9.63 -16.29
N LEU A 129 -3.83 10.68 -15.54
CA LEU A 129 -4.82 11.41 -14.75
C LEU A 129 -4.59 12.92 -14.91
N GLY A 130 -5.60 13.63 -15.41
CA GLY A 130 -5.50 15.09 -15.62
C GLY A 130 -4.37 15.50 -16.56
N GLY A 131 -4.11 14.71 -17.62
CA GLY A 131 -3.01 14.94 -18.56
C GLY A 131 -1.61 14.59 -18.03
N LYS A 132 -1.49 14.14 -16.77
CA LYS A 132 -0.23 13.72 -16.16
C LYS A 132 -0.11 12.21 -16.18
N LYS A 133 1.08 11.71 -16.51
CA LYS A 133 1.41 10.28 -16.49
C LYS A 133 1.92 9.87 -15.11
N TYR A 134 1.45 8.74 -14.62
CA TYR A 134 1.89 8.14 -13.36
C TYR A 134 2.32 6.70 -13.61
N GLU A 135 3.31 6.23 -12.86
CA GLU A 135 3.72 4.83 -12.87
C GLU A 135 3.86 4.31 -11.44
N VAL A 136 3.35 3.11 -11.19
CA VAL A 136 3.60 2.36 -9.95
C VAL A 136 4.95 1.66 -10.09
N ALA A 137 5.96 2.18 -9.41
CA ALA A 137 7.33 1.66 -9.42
C ALA A 137 7.59 0.64 -8.28
N GLY A 138 6.62 0.39 -7.43
CA GLY A 138 6.75 -0.59 -6.33
C GLY A 138 5.47 -0.78 -5.54
N ILE A 139 5.38 -1.94 -4.88
CA ILE A 139 4.35 -2.25 -3.89
C ILE A 139 5.07 -2.92 -2.72
N ALA A 140 4.92 -2.38 -1.51
CA ALA A 140 5.51 -2.91 -0.29
C ALA A 140 4.41 -3.29 0.72
N PRO A 141 4.48 -4.47 1.37
CA PRO A 141 3.49 -4.82 2.37
C PRO A 141 3.73 -4.03 3.66
N LEU A 142 2.65 -3.58 4.30
CA LEU A 142 2.64 -2.99 5.64
C LEU A 142 2.04 -3.95 6.70
N GLY A 143 1.31 -4.98 6.27
CA GLY A 143 0.90 -6.10 7.12
C GLY A 143 -0.59 -6.43 7.06
N SER A 144 -0.98 -7.54 7.70
CA SER A 144 -2.39 -7.90 7.83
C SER A 144 -3.11 -6.90 8.71
N ALA A 145 -4.21 -6.31 8.21
CA ALA A 145 -5.09 -5.47 9.01
C ALA A 145 -6.04 -6.34 9.84
N PHE A 146 -6.04 -6.10 11.16
CA PHE A 146 -6.97 -6.72 12.11
C PHE A 146 -7.96 -5.68 12.62
N ILE A 147 -9.16 -6.13 12.98
CA ILE A 147 -10.13 -5.29 13.68
C ILE A 147 -9.78 -5.28 15.17
N PHE A 148 -9.57 -4.09 15.72
CA PHE A 148 -9.46 -3.84 17.15
C PHE A 148 -10.76 -3.25 17.66
N VAL A 149 -11.25 -3.78 18.78
CA VAL A 149 -12.51 -3.36 19.43
C VAL A 149 -12.21 -2.92 20.86
N ARG A 150 -12.90 -1.87 21.33
CA ARG A 150 -12.79 -1.40 22.73
C ARG A 150 -13.43 -2.34 23.74
N ASP A 151 -14.38 -3.16 23.30
CA ASP A 151 -15.10 -4.13 24.13
C ASP A 151 -15.13 -5.50 23.41
N LYS A 152 -14.53 -6.51 24.03
CA LYS A 152 -14.50 -7.90 23.56
C LYS A 152 -15.89 -8.53 23.39
N LYS A 153 -16.95 -7.95 23.95
CA LYS A 153 -18.34 -8.37 23.67
C LYS A 153 -18.73 -8.13 22.22
N ILE A 154 -18.03 -7.25 21.50
CA ILE A 154 -18.15 -7.13 20.04
C ILE A 154 -17.34 -8.28 19.43
N ASP A 155 -17.93 -9.48 19.31
CA ASP A 155 -17.23 -10.71 18.91
C ASP A 155 -17.79 -11.37 17.63
N SER A 156 -18.73 -10.70 16.97
CA SER A 156 -19.38 -11.18 15.75
C SER A 156 -19.76 -10.01 14.84
N ILE A 157 -20.15 -10.32 13.59
CA ILE A 157 -20.62 -9.30 12.62
C ILE A 157 -21.88 -8.62 13.16
N GLU A 158 -22.81 -9.40 13.70
CA GLU A 158 -24.10 -8.94 14.20
C GLU A 158 -23.93 -7.99 15.39
N LYS A 159 -22.96 -8.26 16.27
CA LYS A 159 -22.66 -7.39 17.43
C LYS A 159 -21.91 -6.11 17.05
N ALA A 160 -21.43 -5.99 15.81
CA ALA A 160 -20.90 -4.74 15.28
C ALA A 160 -22.01 -3.74 14.88
N ALA A 161 -23.25 -4.21 14.71
CA ALA A 161 -24.38 -3.34 14.35
C ALA A 161 -24.58 -2.22 15.39
N GLY A 162 -24.77 -1.00 14.91
CA GLY A 162 -24.90 0.22 15.72
C GLY A 162 -23.60 0.73 16.35
N LYS A 163 -22.49 -0.02 16.26
CA LYS A 163 -21.17 0.40 16.78
C LYS A 163 -20.46 1.33 15.82
N LYS A 164 -19.67 2.26 16.35
CA LYS A 164 -18.91 3.24 15.56
C LYS A 164 -17.59 2.64 15.08
N PHE A 165 -17.37 2.64 13.77
CA PHE A 165 -16.16 2.16 13.12
C PHE A 165 -15.42 3.34 12.48
N ALA A 166 -14.14 3.56 12.80
CA ALA A 166 -13.36 4.57 12.09
C ALA A 166 -13.00 4.10 10.67
N VAL A 167 -13.41 4.86 9.66
CA VAL A 167 -13.14 4.56 8.25
C VAL A 167 -12.35 5.70 7.60
N LEU A 168 -11.46 5.35 6.68
CA LEU A 168 -10.68 6.33 5.94
C LEU A 168 -11.58 7.10 4.97
N GLY A 169 -11.56 8.43 5.04
CA GLY A 169 -12.49 9.27 4.28
C GLY A 169 -12.39 9.13 2.76
N TYR A 170 -11.24 8.71 2.26
CA TYR A 170 -10.98 8.49 0.83
C TYR A 170 -11.22 7.04 0.37
N ASP A 171 -11.51 6.09 1.27
CA ASP A 171 -11.79 4.70 0.89
C ASP A 171 -13.27 4.37 0.99
N ASP A 172 -13.96 4.41 -0.15
CA ASP A 172 -15.38 4.08 -0.21
C ASP A 172 -15.67 2.62 0.13
N ALA A 173 -14.71 1.71 -0.12
CA ALA A 173 -14.89 0.31 0.18
C ALA A 173 -15.10 0.04 1.67
N GLN A 174 -14.31 0.68 2.54
CA GLN A 174 -14.52 0.64 3.99
C GLN A 174 -15.89 1.19 4.38
N LYS A 175 -16.31 2.35 3.85
CA LYS A 175 -17.60 2.97 4.19
C LYS A 175 -18.77 2.03 3.88
N ILE A 176 -18.78 1.47 2.67
CA ILE A 176 -19.86 0.58 2.21
C ILE A 176 -19.87 -0.72 3.04
N MET A 177 -18.70 -1.30 3.34
CA MET A 177 -18.65 -2.53 4.13
C MET A 177 -19.06 -2.33 5.58
N VAL A 178 -18.69 -1.20 6.20
CA VAL A 178 -19.17 -0.83 7.54
C VAL A 178 -20.68 -0.64 7.56
N GLN A 179 -21.24 0.03 6.55
CA GLN A 179 -22.70 0.16 6.42
C GLN A 179 -23.39 -1.19 6.20
N ARG A 180 -22.80 -2.08 5.39
CA ARG A 180 -23.36 -3.42 5.10
C ARG A 180 -23.49 -4.29 6.37
N VAL A 181 -22.61 -4.11 7.35
CA VAL A 181 -22.69 -4.81 8.65
C VAL A 181 -23.52 -4.07 9.70
N GLY A 182 -24.21 -2.99 9.31
CA GLY A 182 -25.05 -2.18 10.21
C GLY A 182 -24.26 -1.31 11.19
N ALA A 183 -22.94 -1.21 11.05
CA ALA A 183 -22.10 -0.34 11.86
C ALA A 183 -22.13 1.12 11.35
N GLN A 184 -21.73 2.06 12.19
CA GLN A 184 -21.72 3.49 11.88
C GLN A 184 -20.32 3.93 11.46
N ALA A 185 -20.18 4.34 10.20
CA ALA A 185 -18.93 4.87 9.67
C ALA A 185 -18.60 6.25 10.29
N VAL A 186 -17.45 6.35 10.95
CA VAL A 186 -16.89 7.62 11.44
C VAL A 186 -15.69 8.00 10.59
N ILE A 187 -15.91 8.97 9.70
CA ILE A 187 -14.90 9.45 8.75
C ILE A 187 -13.65 9.93 9.48
N SER A 188 -12.50 9.40 9.09
CA SER A 188 -11.20 9.62 9.71
C SER A 188 -10.10 9.67 8.66
N ASP A 189 -8.90 10.08 9.08
CA ASP A 189 -7.68 9.99 8.29
C ASP A 189 -6.65 9.12 9.05
N VAL A 190 -5.58 8.70 8.38
CA VAL A 190 -4.48 7.94 8.99
C VAL A 190 -3.89 8.69 10.18
N SER A 191 -3.87 10.02 10.14
CA SER A 191 -3.38 10.86 11.23
C SER A 191 -4.24 10.85 12.50
N ASN A 192 -5.52 10.43 12.43
CA ASN A 192 -6.43 10.58 13.57
C ASN A 192 -7.32 9.36 13.91
N PHE A 193 -7.43 8.34 13.06
CA PHE A 193 -8.37 7.24 13.29
C PHE A 193 -8.10 6.48 14.60
N VAL A 194 -6.84 6.23 14.95
CA VAL A 194 -6.48 5.60 16.24
C VAL A 194 -6.63 6.56 17.41
N ALA A 195 -6.40 7.86 17.23
CA ALA A 195 -6.65 8.84 18.28
C ALA A 195 -8.14 8.82 18.69
N LYS A 196 -9.05 8.75 17.71
CA LYS A 196 -10.49 8.58 17.97
C LYS A 196 -10.80 7.29 18.72
N PHE A 197 -10.13 6.19 18.36
CA PHE A 197 -10.28 4.90 19.05
C PHE A 197 -9.78 4.98 20.48
N ASN A 198 -8.57 5.49 20.71
CA ASN A 198 -7.99 5.63 22.04
C ASN A 198 -8.85 6.51 22.96
N ASN A 199 -9.47 7.56 22.39
CA ASN A 199 -10.34 8.49 23.10
C ASN A 199 -11.82 8.05 23.19
N GLY A 200 -12.17 6.86 22.70
CA GLY A 200 -13.54 6.32 22.81
C GLY A 200 -14.57 6.99 21.91
N GLN A 201 -14.15 7.77 20.92
CA GLN A 201 -15.05 8.38 19.93
C GLN A 201 -15.59 7.33 18.93
N VAL A 202 -14.85 6.23 18.77
CA VAL A 202 -15.23 5.06 17.97
C VAL A 202 -15.02 3.78 18.80
N ASP A 203 -15.82 2.76 18.50
CA ASP A 203 -15.76 1.46 19.16
C ASP A 203 -14.75 0.52 18.51
N MET A 204 -14.47 0.72 17.21
CA MET A 204 -13.71 -0.20 16.37
C MET A 204 -12.79 0.52 15.39
N VAL A 205 -11.62 -0.07 15.13
CA VAL A 205 -10.68 0.35 14.08
C VAL A 205 -10.07 -0.86 13.38
N GLY A 206 -9.78 -0.73 12.08
CA GLY A 206 -8.93 -1.66 11.35
C GLY A 206 -7.51 -1.11 11.28
N ALA A 207 -6.51 -1.91 11.66
CA ALA A 207 -5.11 -1.49 11.56
C ALA A 207 -4.17 -2.68 11.37
N PRO A 208 -3.05 -2.52 10.65
CA PRO A 208 -2.00 -3.52 10.62
C PRO A 208 -1.16 -3.50 11.90
N ALA A 209 -0.46 -4.60 12.19
CA ALA A 209 0.47 -4.66 13.33
C ALA A 209 1.55 -3.56 13.27
N TYR A 210 1.91 -3.11 12.07
CA TYR A 210 2.77 -1.96 11.82
C TYR A 210 2.32 -0.68 12.55
N ALA A 211 1.01 -0.46 12.70
CA ALA A 211 0.46 0.70 13.39
C ALA A 211 0.29 0.49 14.92
N TYR A 212 0.39 -0.74 15.42
CA TYR A 212 0.00 -1.09 16.79
C TYR A 212 0.77 -0.34 17.88
N LYS A 213 2.11 -0.34 17.79
CA LYS A 213 2.96 0.41 18.72
C LYS A 213 3.03 1.90 18.38
N PRO A 214 3.31 2.32 17.12
CA PRO A 214 3.45 3.73 16.80
C PRO A 214 2.22 4.59 17.13
N LEU A 215 1.02 4.04 16.93
CA LEU A 215 -0.23 4.75 17.23
C LEU A 215 -0.81 4.40 18.61
N GLU A 216 -0.09 3.60 19.39
CA GLU A 216 -0.46 3.22 20.75
C GLU A 216 -1.88 2.61 20.85
N ILE A 217 -2.24 1.74 19.91
CA ILE A 217 -3.59 1.12 19.82
C ILE A 217 -3.98 0.43 21.14
N TYR A 218 -2.99 -0.04 21.89
CA TYR A 218 -3.17 -0.65 23.21
C TYR A 218 -3.87 0.25 24.23
N LYS A 219 -3.81 1.58 24.08
CA LYS A 219 -4.54 2.53 24.95
C LYS A 219 -6.05 2.39 24.79
N GLY A 220 -6.55 2.30 23.54
CA GLY A 220 -7.96 2.10 23.26
C GLY A 220 -8.46 0.70 23.59
N LEU A 221 -7.58 -0.31 23.51
CA LEU A 221 -7.90 -1.67 23.97
C LEU A 221 -8.11 -1.73 25.49
N GLY A 222 -7.25 -1.07 26.27
CA GLY A 222 -7.32 -1.11 27.73
C GLY A 222 -7.35 -2.55 28.27
N THR A 223 -8.21 -2.83 29.25
CA THR A 223 -8.38 -4.19 29.82
C THR A 223 -9.48 -5.00 29.13
N ASN A 224 -10.41 -4.34 28.43
CA ASN A 224 -11.65 -4.95 27.96
C ASN A 224 -11.67 -5.19 26.45
N GLY A 225 -10.77 -4.55 25.71
CA GLY A 225 -10.71 -4.64 24.27
C GLY A 225 -10.11 -5.94 23.75
N ALA A 226 -10.30 -6.16 22.46
CA ALA A 226 -9.81 -7.33 21.76
C ALA A 226 -9.38 -6.97 20.34
N MET A 227 -8.61 -7.86 19.73
CA MET A 227 -8.22 -7.88 18.33
C MET A 227 -8.76 -9.16 17.72
N PHE A 228 -9.56 -9.06 16.66
CA PHE A 228 -10.02 -10.24 15.95
C PHE A 228 -8.83 -10.89 15.28
N ASN A 229 -8.55 -12.15 15.62
CA ASN A 229 -7.49 -12.92 14.99
C ASN A 229 -7.94 -13.44 13.62
N PHE A 230 -8.31 -12.50 12.75
CA PHE A 230 -8.83 -12.70 11.41
C PHE A 230 -8.46 -11.46 10.58
N PRO A 231 -7.48 -11.56 9.67
CA PRO A 231 -7.13 -10.47 8.77
C PRO A 231 -8.30 -10.09 7.86
N VAL A 232 -8.66 -8.80 7.82
CA VAL A 232 -9.74 -8.30 6.95
C VAL A 232 -9.24 -7.77 5.62
N LEU A 233 -7.97 -7.40 5.53
CA LEU A 233 -7.24 -7.08 4.30
C LEU A 233 -5.73 -7.14 4.59
N GLN A 234 -4.92 -7.09 3.53
CA GLN A 234 -3.49 -6.77 3.66
C GLN A 234 -3.32 -5.29 3.33
N VAL A 235 -2.68 -4.52 4.21
CA VAL A 235 -2.30 -3.13 3.92
C VAL A 235 -1.00 -3.15 3.13
N THR A 236 -0.93 -2.36 2.06
CA THR A 236 0.29 -2.13 1.30
C THR A 236 0.56 -0.64 1.11
N ALA A 237 1.80 -0.31 0.81
CA ALA A 237 2.21 0.98 0.31
C ALA A 237 2.56 0.87 -1.17
N ASP A 238 1.96 1.71 -1.99
CA ASP A 238 2.34 1.87 -3.39
C ASP A 238 3.41 2.96 -3.49
N PHE A 239 4.40 2.71 -4.34
CA PHE A 239 5.37 3.71 -4.75
C PHE A 239 4.99 4.26 -6.12
N ILE A 240 4.49 5.49 -6.15
CA ILE A 240 4.04 6.18 -7.36
C ILE A 240 5.10 7.17 -7.81
N ILE A 241 5.44 7.17 -9.10
CA ILE A 241 6.40 8.10 -9.70
C ILE A 241 5.81 8.87 -10.86
N ARG A 242 6.42 10.02 -11.17
CA ARG A 242 6.33 10.72 -12.45
C ARG A 242 7.39 10.14 -13.39
N PRO A 243 7.04 9.21 -14.30
CA PRO A 243 8.04 8.39 -15.00
C PRO A 243 8.99 9.21 -15.90
N ASP A 244 8.60 10.43 -16.29
CA ASP A 244 9.41 11.39 -17.05
C ASP A 244 10.58 11.98 -16.24
N GLN A 245 10.53 11.90 -14.91
CA GLN A 245 11.62 12.33 -14.03
C GLN A 245 12.68 11.23 -13.82
N PHE A 246 12.46 10.03 -14.36
CA PHE A 246 13.34 8.87 -14.15
C PHE A 246 13.91 8.32 -15.46
N PRO A 247 15.06 7.62 -15.41
CA PRO A 247 15.61 6.96 -16.59
C PRO A 247 14.64 5.95 -17.22
N ALA A 248 14.76 5.76 -18.53
CA ALA A 248 13.95 4.78 -19.25
C ALA A 248 14.08 3.37 -18.63
N GLY A 249 12.93 2.71 -18.40
CA GLY A 249 12.88 1.39 -17.79
C GLY A 249 13.10 1.36 -16.27
N PHE A 250 13.24 2.51 -15.61
CA PHE A 250 13.42 2.60 -14.16
C PHE A 250 12.31 1.89 -13.38
N GLY A 251 11.04 2.12 -13.76
CA GLY A 251 9.90 1.56 -13.05
C GLY A 251 9.93 0.03 -12.94
N GLN A 252 10.31 -0.70 -14.00
CA GLN A 252 10.42 -2.16 -13.91
C GLN A 252 11.60 -2.61 -13.03
N LYS A 253 12.77 -1.97 -13.13
CA LYS A 253 13.92 -2.27 -12.26
C LYS A 253 13.56 -2.08 -10.78
N SER A 254 12.83 -1.01 -10.49
CA SER A 254 12.31 -0.73 -9.16
C SER A 254 11.34 -1.83 -8.70
N ARG A 255 10.34 -2.21 -9.52
CA ARG A 255 9.41 -3.30 -9.18
C ARG A 255 10.13 -4.63 -8.91
N ASP A 256 11.14 -4.96 -9.71
CA ASP A 256 11.95 -6.17 -9.53
C ASP A 256 12.70 -6.15 -8.18
N TRP A 257 13.17 -4.98 -7.75
CA TRP A 257 13.77 -4.79 -6.42
C TRP A 257 12.76 -5.04 -5.30
N PHE A 258 11.54 -4.53 -5.41
CA PHE A 258 10.49 -4.79 -4.41
C PHE A 258 10.17 -6.28 -4.30
N VAL A 259 10.06 -6.99 -5.43
CA VAL A 259 9.85 -8.44 -5.44
C VAL A 259 11.01 -9.18 -4.76
N LYS A 260 12.26 -8.78 -5.02
CA LYS A 260 13.45 -9.38 -4.41
C LYS A 260 13.49 -9.20 -2.89
N HIS A 261 13.05 -8.04 -2.38
CA HIS A 261 13.10 -7.71 -0.94
C HIS A 261 11.83 -8.12 -0.17
N LEU A 262 10.79 -8.56 -0.89
CA LEU A 262 9.51 -8.94 -0.32
C LEU A 262 9.61 -9.98 0.84
N PRO A 263 10.45 -11.04 0.77
CA PRO A 263 10.61 -11.95 1.89
C PRO A 263 11.09 -11.28 3.19
N LYS A 264 12.00 -10.29 3.09
CA LYS A 264 12.48 -9.52 4.24
C LYS A 264 11.35 -8.70 4.85
N SER A 265 10.56 -8.01 4.02
CA SER A 265 9.41 -7.23 4.48
C SER A 265 8.36 -8.09 5.18
N ILE A 266 8.05 -9.28 4.63
CA ILE A 266 7.10 -10.22 5.23
C ILE A 266 7.62 -10.77 6.57
N ALA A 267 8.92 -11.08 6.68
CA ALA A 267 9.51 -11.52 7.94
C ALA A 267 9.40 -10.44 9.04
N MET A 268 9.64 -9.18 8.68
CA MET A 268 9.45 -8.04 9.58
C MET A 268 7.99 -7.93 10.05
N ILE A 269 7.02 -8.02 9.13
CA ILE A 269 5.59 -8.00 9.45
C ILE A 269 5.21 -9.13 10.40
N ASN A 270 5.65 -10.37 10.14
CA ASN A 270 5.38 -11.50 11.02
C ASN A 270 5.91 -11.25 12.45
N ARG A 271 7.07 -10.59 12.59
CA ARG A 271 7.60 -10.18 13.90
C ARG A 271 6.70 -9.17 14.60
N LEU A 272 6.21 -8.17 13.87
CA LEU A 272 5.30 -7.16 14.43
C LEU A 272 3.96 -7.77 14.87
N GLU A 273 3.38 -8.64 14.05
CA GLU A 273 2.14 -9.36 14.38
C GLU A 273 2.31 -10.30 15.58
N GLY A 274 3.47 -10.96 15.68
CA GLY A 274 3.87 -11.74 16.85
C GLY A 274 4.04 -10.90 18.12
N GLY A 275 4.40 -9.62 17.97
CA GLY A 275 4.56 -8.67 19.07
C GLY A 275 3.27 -8.15 19.69
N ILE A 276 2.10 -8.43 19.10
CA ILE A 276 0.81 -8.09 19.70
C ILE A 276 0.51 -9.06 20.85
N PRO A 277 0.28 -8.58 22.09
CA PRO A 277 0.04 -9.44 23.25
C PRO A 277 -1.12 -10.42 23.05
N ALA A 278 -0.89 -11.69 23.40
CA ALA A 278 -1.88 -12.76 23.24
C ALA A 278 -3.20 -12.49 23.97
N LYS A 279 -3.17 -11.76 25.09
CA LYS A 279 -4.37 -11.37 25.86
C LYS A 279 -5.41 -10.58 25.05
N TYR A 280 -4.99 -9.91 23.98
CA TYR A 280 -5.91 -9.17 23.10
C TYR A 280 -6.43 -10.03 21.97
N LYS A 281 -5.78 -11.16 21.62
CA LYS A 281 -6.16 -11.96 20.45
C LYS A 281 -7.44 -12.74 20.75
N MET A 282 -8.51 -12.41 20.04
CA MET A 282 -9.77 -13.11 20.11
C MET A 282 -9.97 -13.95 18.85
N ASN A 283 -10.10 -15.26 19.03
CA ASN A 283 -10.36 -16.19 17.93
C ASN A 283 -11.85 -16.24 17.63
N LEU A 284 -12.19 -16.13 16.33
CA LEU A 284 -13.54 -16.35 15.85
C LEU A 284 -13.82 -17.85 15.72
N SER A 285 -15.07 -18.27 15.93
CA SER A 285 -15.53 -19.63 15.62
C SER A 285 -15.37 -19.94 14.13
N ALA A 286 -15.29 -21.22 13.75
CA ALA A 286 -15.20 -21.63 12.35
C ALA A 286 -16.39 -21.12 11.51
N GLU A 287 -17.58 -21.11 12.11
CA GLU A 287 -18.79 -20.56 11.50
C GLU A 287 -18.64 -19.05 11.23
N ASN A 288 -18.20 -18.28 12.23
CA ASN A 288 -18.02 -16.84 12.07
C ASN A 288 -16.94 -16.53 11.03
N LYS A 289 -15.81 -17.26 11.02
CA LYS A 289 -14.78 -17.13 9.98
C LYS A 289 -15.37 -17.33 8.58
N THR A 290 -16.20 -18.37 8.40
CA THR A 290 -16.86 -18.64 7.12
C THR A 290 -17.83 -17.53 6.72
N LYS A 291 -18.64 -17.01 7.67
CA LYS A 291 -19.54 -15.87 7.43
C LYS A 291 -18.76 -14.62 7.02
N TYR A 292 -17.67 -14.30 7.73
CA TYR A 292 -16.78 -13.18 7.41
C TYR A 292 -16.18 -13.34 6.00
N GLN A 293 -15.69 -14.52 5.65
CA GLN A 293 -15.10 -14.74 4.34
C GLN A 293 -16.13 -14.54 3.21
N LYS A 294 -17.35 -15.08 3.36
CA LYS A 294 -18.46 -14.89 2.40
C LYS A 294 -18.82 -13.41 2.27
N LEU A 295 -18.99 -12.71 3.39
CA LEU A 295 -19.28 -11.28 3.43
C LEU A 295 -18.20 -10.46 2.69
N LEU A 296 -16.93 -10.75 2.94
CA LEU A 296 -15.81 -10.05 2.29
C LEU A 296 -15.78 -10.33 0.78
N ARG A 297 -16.04 -11.57 0.36
CA ARG A 297 -16.15 -11.94 -1.06
C ARG A 297 -17.27 -11.18 -1.76
N GLU A 298 -18.47 -11.21 -1.20
CA GLU A 298 -19.62 -10.47 -1.72
C GLU A 298 -19.35 -8.97 -1.75
N GLY A 299 -18.61 -8.46 -0.76
CA GLY A 299 -18.08 -7.10 -0.73
C GLY A 299 -17.20 -6.80 -1.94
N ARG A 300 -16.15 -7.61 -2.18
CA ARG A 300 -15.25 -7.43 -3.33
C ARG A 300 -15.99 -7.46 -4.65
N MET A 301 -16.92 -8.39 -4.83
CA MET A 301 -17.70 -8.49 -6.07
C MET A 301 -18.55 -7.23 -6.30
N ASP A 302 -19.23 -6.74 -5.26
CA ASP A 302 -20.01 -5.49 -5.35
C ASP A 302 -19.12 -4.28 -5.67
N MET A 303 -18.02 -4.11 -4.94
CA MET A 303 -17.06 -3.02 -5.18
C MET A 303 -16.48 -3.05 -6.59
N THR A 304 -16.21 -4.24 -7.12
CA THR A 304 -15.70 -4.43 -8.48
C THR A 304 -16.76 -4.02 -9.50
N LYS A 305 -18.02 -4.47 -9.31
CA LYS A 305 -19.16 -4.08 -10.15
C LYS A 305 -19.40 -2.57 -10.14
N ARG A 306 -19.20 -1.92 -9.01
CA ARG A 306 -19.31 -0.46 -8.82
C ARG A 306 -18.10 0.32 -9.36
N GLY A 307 -17.09 -0.37 -9.88
CA GLY A 307 -15.89 0.27 -10.41
C GLY A 307 -14.96 0.83 -9.34
N ILE A 308 -15.11 0.45 -8.07
CA ILE A 308 -14.20 0.83 -6.98
C ILE A 308 -12.92 0.00 -7.09
N TYR A 309 -13.05 -1.32 -7.19
CA TYR A 309 -11.91 -2.22 -7.43
C TYR A 309 -11.68 -2.47 -8.92
N ASP A 310 -10.42 -2.74 -9.26
CA ASP A 310 -10.01 -3.18 -10.59
C ASP A 310 -10.22 -4.69 -10.75
N ALA A 311 -10.94 -5.09 -11.80
CA ALA A 311 -11.25 -6.50 -12.06
C ALA A 311 -10.00 -7.33 -12.36
N SER A 312 -8.99 -6.78 -13.05
CA SER A 312 -7.74 -7.49 -13.28
C SER A 312 -6.99 -7.74 -11.97
N MET A 313 -7.02 -6.80 -11.03
CA MET A 313 -6.43 -7.00 -9.71
C MET A 313 -7.22 -8.03 -8.90
N MET A 314 -8.55 -8.08 -9.02
CA MET A 314 -9.34 -9.13 -8.33
C MET A 314 -8.96 -10.52 -8.83
N SER A 315 -8.77 -10.70 -10.13
CA SER A 315 -8.27 -11.95 -10.69
C SER A 315 -6.85 -12.29 -10.17
N VAL A 316 -5.96 -11.29 -10.00
CA VAL A 316 -4.62 -11.49 -9.39
C VAL A 316 -4.74 -11.99 -7.95
N LEU A 317 -5.58 -11.34 -7.14
CA LEU A 317 -5.79 -11.70 -5.73
C LEU A 317 -6.40 -13.09 -5.60
N LYS A 318 -7.40 -13.43 -6.43
CA LYS A 318 -7.99 -14.77 -6.45
C LYS A 318 -6.95 -15.83 -6.79
N LYS A 319 -6.13 -15.59 -7.83
CA LYS A 319 -5.03 -16.48 -8.19
C LYS A 319 -4.03 -16.64 -7.05
N ALA A 320 -3.70 -15.57 -6.34
CA ALA A 320 -2.83 -15.62 -5.17
C ALA A 320 -3.43 -16.49 -4.06
N ARG A 321 -4.70 -16.28 -3.68
CA ARG A 321 -5.42 -17.11 -2.70
C ARG A 321 -5.37 -18.59 -3.07
N CYS A 322 -5.76 -18.92 -4.30
CA CYS A 322 -5.82 -20.31 -4.77
C CYS A 322 -4.45 -20.97 -4.98
N SER A 323 -3.38 -20.18 -5.09
CA SER A 323 -2.01 -20.71 -5.12
C SER A 323 -1.50 -21.12 -3.73
N VAL A 324 -2.04 -20.52 -2.67
CA VAL A 324 -1.66 -20.80 -1.28
C VAL A 324 -2.59 -21.84 -0.66
N ASP A 325 -3.90 -21.70 -0.85
CA ASP A 325 -4.91 -22.60 -0.34
C ASP A 325 -5.83 -23.04 -1.48
N LYS A 326 -5.51 -24.20 -2.08
CA LYS A 326 -6.28 -24.78 -3.17
C LYS A 326 -7.66 -25.28 -2.73
N ALA A 327 -7.83 -25.58 -1.44
CA ALA A 327 -9.08 -26.10 -0.88
C ALA A 327 -10.08 -24.97 -0.53
N ASN A 328 -9.65 -23.71 -0.63
CA ASN A 328 -10.53 -22.57 -0.40
C ASN A 328 -11.73 -22.60 -1.35
N PHE A 329 -12.94 -22.45 -0.80
CA PHE A 329 -14.18 -22.53 -1.59
C PHE A 329 -14.23 -21.50 -2.72
N GLU A 330 -13.55 -20.36 -2.60
CA GLU A 330 -13.52 -19.33 -3.65
C GLU A 330 -12.85 -19.81 -4.94
N CYS A 331 -12.02 -20.86 -4.87
CA CYS A 331 -11.22 -21.35 -5.99
C CYS A 331 -12.02 -22.18 -7.00
N SER A 332 -13.14 -22.77 -6.58
CA SER A 332 -14.06 -23.48 -7.48
C SER A 332 -15.18 -22.58 -8.03
N LEU A 333 -15.37 -21.40 -7.46
CA LEU A 333 -16.42 -20.46 -7.89
C LEU A 333 -15.97 -19.63 -9.08
N GLY A 334 -16.88 -19.36 -10.02
CA GLY A 334 -16.69 -18.36 -11.08
C GLY A 334 -16.74 -16.93 -10.53
N GLY A 335 -16.16 -15.99 -11.30
CA GLY A 335 -16.13 -14.56 -10.95
C GLY A 335 -15.02 -14.16 -9.97
N GLU A 336 -14.88 -12.84 -9.82
CA GLU A 336 -13.68 -12.07 -9.43
C GLU A 336 -12.64 -11.85 -10.53
#